data_AF-A0A3D2XIH9-F1
#
_entry.id   AF-A0A3D2XIH9-F1
#
_cell.length_a   1.000
_cell.length_b   1.000
_cell.length_c   1.000
_cell.angle_alpha   90.00
_cell.angle_beta   90.00
_cell.angle_gamma   90.00
#
_symmetry.space_group_name_H-M   'P 1'
#
loop_
_entity.id
_entity.type
_entity.pdbx_description
1 polymer ?
#
loop_
_entity_poly.entity_id
_entity_poly.type
_entity_poly.pdbx_seq_one_letter_code
_entity_poly.pdbx_strand_id
1 'polypeptide(L)'
;MSLRFNAISSINNNETAIPASAKITGIFGTNVFTLKTAREFLSDEAYKSLVTSIRGGKKIDRSVANQIANGIRAWAESKGVTHYTHWFQPLTGTTAEKHDSFFTLKGDGTAIEEFDGAALIQQEPDASSFPSGGLRATFEARGYTAWDPSSPAFIIEIGQGKTLCIPTIFVSYTGESLDYKAPLLKALEALNKSAVEVCNFFDKNVTKVTPTLGWEQEYFVIDEALATARPDLVQCGRTVFGASPAKGQQLEDHYFGSIPERVYAFMRDYEQEAYKLGIPLRTRHNEVAPAQFECAPIFEEVNIAVDHNTLLMDVM
;
A
#
# COMPACT_ATOMS: atom_id res chain seq x y z
N MET A 1 -36.04 -10.74 18.55
CA MET A 1 -34.79 -11.44 18.92
C MET A 1 -33.66 -10.41 18.88
N SER A 2 -32.81 -10.31 19.90
CA SER A 2 -31.76 -9.27 19.95
C SER A 2 -30.74 -9.44 18.83
N LEU A 3 -30.24 -8.34 18.24
CA LEU A 3 -29.19 -8.34 17.21
C LEU A 3 -28.00 -9.23 17.60
N ARG A 4 -27.63 -9.22 18.88
CA ARG A 4 -26.57 -10.08 19.44
C ARG A 4 -26.87 -11.57 19.29
N PHE A 5 -28.09 -12.01 19.59
CA PHE A 5 -28.45 -13.44 19.50
C PHE A 5 -28.51 -13.89 18.04
N ASN A 6 -28.95 -13.01 17.14
CA ASN A 6 -28.91 -13.29 15.71
C ASN A 6 -27.47 -13.47 15.24
N ALA A 7 -26.55 -12.58 15.64
CA ALA A 7 -25.14 -12.67 15.33
C ALA A 7 -24.49 -13.97 15.85
N ILE A 8 -24.80 -14.38 17.09
CA ILE A 8 -24.30 -15.65 17.64
C ILE A 8 -24.81 -16.85 16.84
N SER A 9 -26.08 -16.80 16.41
CA SER A 9 -26.71 -17.90 15.67
C SER A 9 -26.14 -18.06 14.27
N SER A 10 -25.61 -17.00 13.66
CA SER A 10 -25.01 -17.03 12.32
C SER A 10 -23.57 -17.54 12.26
N ILE A 11 -22.84 -17.59 13.39
CA ILE A 11 -21.41 -17.96 13.44
C ILE A 11 -21.14 -19.36 12.87
N ASN A 12 -22.08 -20.30 12.99
CA ASN A 12 -21.89 -21.70 12.62
C ASN A 12 -22.20 -22.02 11.15
N ASN A 13 -22.67 -21.06 10.36
CA ASN A 13 -23.22 -21.34 9.02
C ASN A 13 -22.24 -21.11 7.86
N ASN A 14 -21.01 -20.67 8.12
CA ASN A 14 -20.07 -20.29 7.06
C ASN A 14 -18.93 -21.30 6.95
N GLU A 15 -19.05 -22.23 6.00
CA GLU A 15 -17.90 -23.00 5.51
C GLU A 15 -16.91 -22.01 4.88
N THR A 16 -15.71 -21.94 5.44
CA THR A 16 -14.63 -21.10 4.90
C THR A 16 -13.85 -21.95 3.93
N ALA A 17 -14.02 -21.70 2.63
CA ALA A 17 -13.19 -22.36 1.62
C ALA A 17 -11.74 -21.91 1.81
N ILE A 18 -10.83 -22.84 2.07
CA ILE A 18 -9.40 -22.55 2.10
C ILE A 18 -8.93 -22.56 0.64
N PRO A 19 -8.53 -21.40 0.05
CA PRO A 19 -8.05 -21.37 -1.32
C PRO A 19 -6.82 -22.28 -1.48
N ALA A 20 -6.79 -23.05 -2.58
CA ALA A 20 -5.67 -23.93 -2.87
C ALA A 20 -4.37 -23.13 -2.98
N SER A 21 -3.33 -23.53 -2.24
CA SER A 21 -2.08 -22.77 -2.22
C SER A 21 -1.32 -22.95 -3.53
N ALA A 22 -1.27 -21.90 -4.36
CA ALA A 22 -0.24 -21.80 -5.39
C ALA A 22 1.16 -21.81 -4.74
N LYS A 23 2.17 -22.21 -5.51
CA LYS A 23 3.57 -22.05 -5.09
C LYS A 23 3.85 -20.55 -4.97
N ILE A 24 4.21 -20.07 -3.78
CA ILE A 24 4.41 -18.63 -3.49
C ILE A 24 5.33 -17.97 -4.51
N THR A 25 6.44 -18.64 -4.88
CA THR A 25 7.38 -18.12 -5.89
C THR A 25 6.77 -17.88 -7.27
N GLY A 26 5.63 -18.52 -7.58
CA GLY A 26 4.91 -18.34 -8.85
C GLY A 26 3.93 -17.17 -8.85
N ILE A 27 3.51 -16.70 -7.67
CA ILE A 27 2.62 -15.54 -7.53
C ILE A 27 3.33 -14.31 -6.99
N PHE A 28 4.52 -14.46 -6.41
CA PHE A 28 5.24 -13.38 -5.76
C PHE A 28 5.55 -12.22 -6.73
N GLY A 29 5.07 -11.02 -6.40
CA GLY A 29 5.26 -9.80 -7.17
C GLY A 29 4.57 -9.80 -8.54
N THR A 30 3.64 -10.72 -8.81
CA THR A 30 2.98 -10.78 -10.12
C THR A 30 2.16 -9.52 -10.43
N ASN A 31 1.71 -8.79 -9.41
CA ASN A 31 0.96 -7.55 -9.55
C ASN A 31 1.82 -6.31 -9.32
N VAL A 32 3.14 -6.42 -9.49
CA VAL A 32 4.08 -5.31 -9.34
C VAL A 32 4.82 -5.05 -10.66
N PHE A 33 4.94 -3.79 -11.06
CA PHE A 33 5.72 -3.36 -12.22
C PHE A 33 7.22 -3.32 -11.87
N THR A 34 7.77 -4.51 -11.61
CA THR A 34 9.18 -4.68 -11.24
C THR A 34 10.12 -4.26 -12.37
N LEU A 35 11.43 -4.09 -12.08
CA LEU A 35 12.43 -3.86 -13.14
C LEU A 35 12.48 -4.99 -14.17
N LYS A 36 12.12 -6.23 -13.81
CA LYS A 36 12.01 -7.32 -14.77
C LYS A 36 10.85 -7.06 -15.74
N THR A 37 9.68 -6.76 -15.21
CA THR A 37 8.49 -6.39 -15.98
C THR A 37 8.76 -5.15 -16.85
N ALA A 38 9.37 -4.11 -16.28
CA ALA A 38 9.74 -2.90 -16.99
C ALA A 38 10.65 -3.20 -18.19
N ARG A 39 11.53 -4.20 -18.11
CA ARG A 39 12.39 -4.57 -19.25
C ARG A 39 11.61 -5.20 -20.41
N GLU A 40 10.47 -5.81 -20.14
CA GLU A 40 9.60 -6.45 -21.13
C GLU A 40 8.69 -5.41 -21.82
N PHE A 41 8.25 -4.37 -21.10
CA PHE A 41 7.26 -3.40 -21.58
C PHE A 41 7.84 -2.03 -21.98
N LEU A 42 9.07 -1.69 -21.57
CA LEU A 42 9.69 -0.40 -21.87
C LEU A 42 10.71 -0.50 -23.00
N SER A 43 10.86 0.60 -23.75
CA SER A 43 12.00 0.79 -24.64
C SER A 43 13.32 0.75 -23.84
N ASP A 44 14.44 0.46 -24.51
CA ASP A 44 15.76 0.43 -23.85
C ASP A 44 16.12 1.79 -23.22
N GLU A 45 15.72 2.89 -23.86
CA GLU A 45 15.89 4.26 -23.38
C GLU A 45 15.05 4.51 -22.11
N ALA A 46 13.75 4.19 -22.15
CA ALA A 46 12.84 4.39 -21.02
C ALA A 46 13.24 3.52 -19.82
N TYR A 47 13.63 2.27 -20.05
CA TYR A 47 14.13 1.37 -19.02
C TYR A 47 15.39 1.93 -18.33
N LYS A 48 16.39 2.36 -19.10
CA LYS A 48 17.63 2.95 -18.55
C LYS A 48 17.36 4.23 -17.77
N SER A 49 16.45 5.07 -18.25
CA SER A 49 16.03 6.28 -17.56
C SER A 49 15.35 5.97 -16.23
N LEU A 50 14.40 5.02 -16.21
CA LEU A 50 13.73 4.57 -14.98
C LEU A 50 14.74 4.03 -13.95
N VAL A 51 15.65 3.14 -14.37
CA VAL A 51 16.70 2.59 -13.49
C VAL A 51 17.60 3.70 -12.93
N THR A 52 17.93 4.70 -13.74
CA THR A 52 18.76 5.83 -13.31
C THR A 52 18.01 6.73 -12.33
N SER A 53 16.71 6.94 -12.54
CA SER A 53 15.85 7.70 -11.62
C SER A 53 15.75 7.03 -10.26
N ILE A 54 15.49 5.71 -10.23
CA ILE A 54 15.41 4.90 -9.01
C ILE A 54 16.73 4.95 -8.22
N ARG A 55 17.86 4.78 -8.90
CA ARG A 55 19.17 4.72 -8.22
C ARG A 55 19.70 6.08 -7.80
N GLY A 56 19.45 7.11 -8.61
CA GLY A 56 20.12 8.40 -8.51
C GLY A 56 19.23 9.57 -8.11
N GLY A 57 17.94 9.34 -7.81
CA GLY A 57 16.99 10.40 -7.46
C GLY A 57 16.80 11.44 -8.56
N LYS A 58 17.10 11.08 -9.81
CA LYS A 58 17.02 12.01 -10.94
C LYS A 58 15.59 12.14 -11.42
N LYS A 59 15.20 13.37 -11.79
CA LYS A 59 13.92 13.65 -12.43
C LYS A 59 13.81 12.89 -13.75
N ILE A 60 12.66 12.31 -14.01
CA ILE A 60 12.35 11.68 -15.29
C ILE A 60 11.97 12.78 -16.29
N ASP A 61 12.66 12.81 -17.43
CA ASP A 61 12.34 13.73 -18.52
C ASP A 61 10.96 13.45 -19.10
N ARG A 62 10.24 14.51 -19.45
CA ARG A 62 8.84 14.42 -19.90
C ARG A 62 8.66 13.56 -21.16
N SER A 63 9.62 13.61 -22.09
CA SER A 63 9.62 12.76 -23.30
C SER A 63 9.71 11.28 -22.95
N VAL A 64 10.51 10.92 -21.96
CA VAL A 64 10.70 9.55 -21.51
C VAL A 64 9.54 9.09 -20.64
N ALA A 65 8.95 10.00 -19.86
CA ALA A 65 7.77 9.71 -19.04
C ALA A 65 6.57 9.22 -19.86
N ASN A 66 6.35 9.78 -21.05
CA ASN A 66 5.32 9.27 -21.97
C ASN A 66 5.58 7.82 -22.39
N GLN A 67 6.84 7.45 -22.63
CA GLN A 67 7.20 6.06 -22.96
C GLN A 67 6.98 5.13 -21.77
N ILE A 68 7.34 5.58 -20.56
CA ILE A 68 7.13 4.82 -19.32
C ILE A 68 5.63 4.63 -19.06
N ALA A 69 4.83 5.70 -19.13
CA ALA A 69 3.39 5.65 -18.91
C ALA A 69 2.71 4.68 -19.87
N ASN A 70 3.03 4.74 -21.16
CA ASN A 70 2.51 3.80 -22.15
C ASN A 70 2.87 2.34 -21.85
N GLY A 71 4.10 2.07 -21.40
CA GLY A 71 4.52 0.72 -21.04
C GLY A 71 3.87 0.20 -19.76
N ILE A 72 3.69 1.06 -18.75
CA ILE A 72 2.94 0.72 -17.53
C ILE A 72 1.48 0.43 -17.88
N ARG A 73 0.85 1.26 -18.71
CA ARG A 73 -0.53 1.04 -19.17
C ARG A 73 -0.66 -0.27 -19.93
N ALA A 74 0.20 -0.53 -20.91
CA ALA A 74 0.17 -1.78 -21.67
C ALA A 74 0.31 -3.01 -20.77
N TRP A 75 1.16 -2.95 -19.74
CA TRP A 75 1.23 -4.00 -18.73
C TRP A 75 -0.06 -4.13 -17.91
N ALA A 76 -0.63 -3.02 -17.45
CA ALA A 76 -1.86 -3.02 -16.67
C ALA A 76 -3.06 -3.55 -17.50
N GLU A 77 -3.21 -3.11 -18.74
CA GLU A 77 -4.21 -3.57 -19.70
C GLU A 77 -4.08 -5.07 -19.97
N SER A 78 -2.84 -5.60 -20.06
CA SER A 78 -2.60 -7.04 -20.22
C SER A 78 -3.15 -7.89 -19.06
N LYS A 79 -3.41 -7.26 -17.91
CA LYS A 79 -4.00 -7.86 -16.70
C LYS A 79 -5.49 -7.53 -16.52
N GLY A 80 -6.10 -6.81 -17.47
CA GLY A 80 -7.51 -6.41 -17.45
C GLY A 80 -7.80 -5.15 -16.62
N VAL A 81 -6.80 -4.34 -16.33
CA VAL A 81 -6.99 -3.06 -15.61
C VAL A 81 -7.59 -2.02 -16.55
N THR A 82 -8.56 -1.26 -16.04
CA THR A 82 -9.26 -0.18 -16.79
C THR A 82 -9.13 1.20 -16.15
N HIS A 83 -8.67 1.24 -14.89
CA HIS A 83 -8.52 2.45 -14.11
C HIS A 83 -7.13 2.52 -13.49
N TYR A 84 -6.66 3.74 -13.26
CA TYR A 84 -5.47 4.01 -12.49
C TYR A 84 -5.77 4.98 -11.36
N THR A 85 -4.86 5.04 -10.39
CA THR A 85 -4.91 5.98 -9.28
C THR A 85 -3.51 6.38 -8.85
N HIS A 86 -3.37 7.62 -8.40
CA HIS A 86 -2.23 8.03 -7.61
C HIS A 86 -2.50 7.62 -6.17
N TRP A 87 -1.73 6.63 -5.70
CA TRP A 87 -1.83 6.09 -4.34
C TRP A 87 -0.88 6.86 -3.43
N PHE A 88 -1.39 7.45 -2.36
CA PHE A 88 -0.60 8.23 -1.40
C PHE A 88 -1.20 8.16 0.01
N GLN A 89 -0.41 8.61 0.99
CA GLN A 89 -0.74 8.57 2.41
C GLN A 89 -0.87 10.00 2.97
N PRO A 90 -2.05 10.65 2.84
CA PRO A 90 -2.27 11.98 3.41
C PRO A 90 -2.21 11.97 4.94
N LEU A 91 -2.18 13.15 5.54
CA LEU A 91 -2.14 13.34 7.00
C LEU A 91 -3.39 12.86 7.78
N THR A 92 -4.28 12.08 7.13
CA THR A 92 -5.43 11.42 7.77
C THR A 92 -5.05 10.14 8.51
N GLY A 93 -3.88 9.57 8.23
CA GLY A 93 -3.44 8.28 8.80
C GLY A 93 -3.95 7.06 8.03
N THR A 94 -4.52 7.25 6.85
CA THR A 94 -4.95 6.19 5.92
C THR A 94 -4.43 6.50 4.51
N THR A 95 -4.54 5.55 3.60
CA THR A 95 -4.30 5.79 2.16
C THR A 95 -5.45 6.59 1.55
N ALA A 96 -5.17 7.20 0.41
CA ALA A 96 -6.17 7.86 -0.42
C ALA A 96 -5.97 7.50 -1.88
N GLU A 97 -7.10 7.35 -2.57
CA GLU A 97 -7.16 6.99 -3.98
C GLU A 97 -8.26 7.81 -4.67
N LYS A 98 -7.98 8.21 -5.91
CA LYS A 98 -8.96 8.68 -6.88
C LYS A 98 -8.80 7.86 -8.14
N HIS A 99 -9.86 7.17 -8.57
CA HIS A 99 -9.79 6.28 -9.71
C HIS A 99 -10.16 7.04 -10.98
N ASP A 100 -9.21 7.17 -11.89
CA ASP A 100 -9.41 7.75 -13.22
C ASP A 100 -9.33 6.62 -14.26
N SER A 101 -10.21 6.65 -15.25
CA SER A 101 -10.18 5.66 -16.34
C SER A 101 -9.07 5.99 -17.33
N PHE A 102 -8.51 4.98 -17.98
CA PHE A 102 -7.68 5.20 -19.18
C PHE A 102 -8.51 5.78 -20.35
N PHE A 103 -9.84 5.64 -20.30
CA PHE A 103 -10.72 6.05 -21.37
C PHE A 103 -10.71 7.57 -21.54
N THR A 104 -10.53 8.02 -22.78
CA THR A 104 -10.69 9.42 -23.17
C THR A 104 -11.24 9.54 -24.59
N LEU A 105 -11.75 10.72 -24.91
CA LEU A 105 -12.22 11.07 -26.25
C LEU A 105 -11.24 12.05 -26.88
N LYS A 106 -10.77 11.73 -28.10
CA LYS A 106 -10.07 12.72 -28.92
C LYS A 106 -11.03 13.83 -29.37
N GLY A 107 -10.48 14.94 -29.84
CA GLY A 107 -11.28 16.13 -30.24
C GLY A 107 -12.28 15.88 -31.39
N ASP A 108 -12.12 14.78 -32.12
CA ASP A 108 -13.02 14.30 -33.17
C ASP A 108 -14.11 13.34 -32.65
N GLY A 109 -14.12 13.05 -31.35
CA GLY A 109 -15.03 12.09 -30.72
C GLY A 109 -14.55 10.63 -30.75
N THR A 110 -13.34 10.35 -31.24
CA THR A 110 -12.79 8.99 -31.25
C THR A 110 -12.45 8.54 -29.82
N ALA A 111 -13.04 7.41 -29.41
CA ALA A 111 -12.74 6.74 -28.14
C ALA A 111 -11.39 6.05 -28.19
N ILE A 112 -10.55 6.32 -27.18
CA ILE A 112 -9.25 5.68 -27.00
C ILE A 112 -8.96 5.44 -25.52
N GLU A 113 -8.04 4.52 -25.25
CA GLU A 113 -7.41 4.38 -23.94
C GLU A 113 -6.06 5.12 -23.97
N GLU A 114 -5.82 6.02 -23.01
CA GLU A 114 -4.63 6.87 -22.90
C GLU A 114 -4.13 6.94 -21.46
N PHE A 115 -2.82 6.81 -21.28
CA PHE A 115 -2.15 7.13 -20.02
C PHE A 115 -0.85 7.85 -20.36
N ASP A 116 -0.88 9.17 -20.26
CA ASP A 116 0.25 9.99 -20.68
C ASP A 116 1.27 10.20 -19.54
N GLY A 117 2.46 10.67 -19.90
CA GLY A 117 3.52 10.96 -18.95
C GLY A 117 3.21 12.15 -18.05
N ALA A 118 2.24 13.01 -18.42
CA ALA A 118 1.81 14.10 -17.56
C ALA A 118 1.02 13.53 -16.37
N ALA A 119 0.03 12.68 -16.66
CA ALA A 119 -0.75 11.93 -15.69
C ALA A 119 0.10 10.99 -14.84
N LEU A 120 1.17 10.40 -15.40
CA LEU A 120 2.11 9.60 -14.61
C LEU A 120 2.93 10.45 -13.63
N ILE A 121 3.57 11.53 -14.11
CA ILE A 121 4.51 12.31 -13.27
C ILE A 121 3.77 13.08 -12.19
N GLN A 122 2.65 13.74 -12.54
CA GLN A 122 1.98 14.67 -11.66
C GLN A 122 0.48 14.72 -11.93
N GLN A 123 -0.33 14.57 -10.89
CA GLN A 123 -1.78 14.76 -10.97
C GLN A 123 -2.24 15.84 -9.99
N GLU A 124 -3.36 16.50 -10.30
CA GLU A 124 -4.11 17.32 -9.35
C GLU A 124 -5.27 16.45 -8.83
N PRO A 125 -5.10 15.73 -7.70
CA PRO A 125 -6.26 15.20 -7.00
C PRO A 125 -7.06 16.42 -6.52
N ASP A 126 -8.38 16.41 -6.70
CA ASP A 126 -9.24 17.44 -6.11
C ASP A 126 -9.09 17.38 -4.59
N ALA A 127 -8.17 18.18 -4.08
CA ALA A 127 -7.59 18.08 -2.75
C ALA A 127 -8.34 18.91 -1.71
N SER A 128 -9.45 19.53 -2.13
CA SER A 128 -10.17 20.54 -1.35
C SER A 128 -10.69 20.03 0.00
N SER A 129 -10.85 18.71 0.13
CA SER A 129 -11.42 18.06 1.32
C SER A 129 -10.37 17.41 2.25
N PHE A 130 -9.08 17.37 1.88
CA PHE A 130 -8.07 16.77 2.76
C PHE A 130 -7.74 17.68 3.96
N PRO A 131 -7.52 17.12 5.17
CA PRO A 131 -7.17 17.90 6.35
C PRO A 131 -5.90 18.72 6.09
N SER A 132 -5.99 20.03 6.32
CA SER A 132 -4.88 20.98 6.14
C SER A 132 -4.35 21.56 7.45
N GLY A 133 -4.85 21.07 8.61
CA GLY A 133 -4.48 21.61 9.92
C GLY A 133 -4.91 23.07 10.15
N GLY A 134 -5.91 23.56 9.40
CA GLY A 134 -6.37 24.95 9.47
C GLY A 134 -5.50 25.97 8.71
N LEU A 135 -4.55 25.50 7.90
CA LEU A 135 -3.58 26.34 7.20
C LEU A 135 -4.11 26.97 5.89
N ARG A 136 -5.37 26.73 5.48
CA ARG A 136 -5.85 27.12 4.12
C ARG A 136 -7.31 27.55 4.05
N ALA A 137 -7.60 28.49 3.14
CA ALA A 137 -8.94 28.75 2.62
C ALA A 137 -9.29 27.74 1.50
N THR A 138 -10.58 27.40 1.35
CA THR A 138 -11.07 26.35 0.41
C THR A 138 -10.67 26.57 -1.06
N PHE A 139 -10.47 27.81 -1.51
CA PHE A 139 -10.04 28.10 -2.89
C PHE A 139 -8.52 27.89 -3.13
N GLU A 140 -7.72 27.83 -2.06
CA GLU A 140 -6.27 27.55 -2.10
C GLU A 140 -5.96 26.07 -1.83
N ALA A 141 -6.99 25.24 -1.69
CA ALA A 141 -6.87 23.83 -1.32
C ALA A 141 -6.49 22.92 -2.52
N ARG A 142 -5.77 23.46 -3.51
CA ARG A 142 -5.15 22.67 -4.57
C ARG A 142 -3.96 21.91 -4.00
N GLY A 143 -3.86 20.64 -4.40
CA GLY A 143 -2.74 19.78 -4.07
C GLY A 143 -2.30 19.03 -5.32
N TYR A 144 -1.07 18.57 -5.32
CA TYR A 144 -0.47 17.84 -6.42
C TYR A 144 0.14 16.55 -5.92
N THR A 145 -0.10 15.47 -6.63
CA THR A 145 0.65 14.24 -6.45
C THR A 145 1.88 14.26 -7.36
N ALA A 146 2.96 13.63 -6.93
CA ALA A 146 4.10 13.35 -7.78
C ALA A 146 4.56 11.91 -7.60
N TRP A 147 4.79 11.20 -8.71
CA TRP A 147 5.21 9.81 -8.66
C TRP A 147 6.56 9.63 -7.97
N ASP A 148 6.63 8.70 -7.03
CA ASP A 148 7.88 8.17 -6.46
C ASP A 148 8.30 6.91 -7.23
N PRO A 149 9.28 7.00 -8.17
CA PRO A 149 9.73 5.84 -8.93
C PRO A 149 10.49 4.82 -8.09
N SER A 150 10.95 5.18 -6.88
CA SER A 150 11.64 4.22 -5.99
C SER A 150 10.68 3.17 -5.43
N SER A 151 9.38 3.47 -5.40
CA SER A 151 8.32 2.51 -5.10
C SER A 151 7.62 2.08 -6.40
N PRO A 152 7.62 0.78 -6.74
CA PRO A 152 7.10 0.32 -8.03
C PRO A 152 5.58 0.45 -8.10
N ALA A 153 5.07 0.83 -9.28
CA ALA A 153 3.64 0.77 -9.56
C ALA A 153 3.12 -0.66 -9.38
N PHE A 154 1.90 -0.80 -8.87
CA PHE A 154 1.30 -2.10 -8.58
C PHE A 154 -0.17 -2.14 -9.01
N ILE A 155 -0.75 -3.33 -9.02
CA ILE A 155 -2.17 -3.54 -9.33
C ILE A 155 -2.84 -4.12 -8.10
N ILE A 156 -3.81 -3.39 -7.56
CA ILE A 156 -4.66 -3.90 -6.48
C ILE A 156 -5.90 -4.57 -7.10
N GLU A 157 -6.26 -5.74 -6.56
CA GLU A 157 -7.46 -6.48 -6.95
C GLU A 157 -8.45 -6.42 -5.78
N ILE A 158 -9.59 -5.75 -5.96
CA ILE A 158 -10.63 -5.64 -4.93
C ILE A 158 -11.93 -6.20 -5.51
N GLY A 159 -12.40 -7.31 -4.94
CA GLY A 159 -13.55 -8.05 -5.47
C GLY A 159 -13.30 -8.49 -6.91
N GLN A 160 -14.02 -7.91 -7.87
CA GLN A 160 -13.84 -8.15 -9.31
C GLN A 160 -13.12 -7.00 -10.04
N GLY A 161 -12.80 -5.92 -9.32
CA GLY A 161 -12.12 -4.75 -9.87
C GLY A 161 -10.61 -4.89 -9.82
N LYS A 162 -9.93 -4.25 -10.77
CA LYS A 162 -8.48 -4.10 -10.79
C LYS A 162 -8.10 -2.67 -11.10
N THR A 163 -7.21 -2.10 -10.29
CA THR A 163 -6.77 -0.72 -10.42
C THR A 163 -5.25 -0.65 -10.43
N LEU A 164 -4.67 0.11 -11.37
CA LEU A 164 -3.25 0.42 -11.38
C LEU A 164 -2.98 1.52 -10.36
N CYS A 165 -2.19 1.23 -9.34
CA CYS A 165 -1.80 2.18 -8.31
C CYS A 165 -0.37 2.70 -8.58
N ILE A 166 -0.23 4.02 -8.64
CA ILE A 166 1.04 4.73 -8.80
C ILE A 166 1.44 5.33 -7.45
N PRO A 167 2.47 4.81 -6.76
CA PRO A 167 2.92 5.34 -5.47
C PRO A 167 3.41 6.77 -5.58
N THR A 168 2.79 7.69 -4.85
CA THR A 168 3.04 9.12 -5.03
C THR A 168 3.23 9.84 -3.71
N ILE A 169 3.97 10.95 -3.76
CA ILE A 169 3.95 11.95 -2.71
C ILE A 169 2.81 12.94 -2.96
N PHE A 170 2.31 13.57 -1.91
CA PHE A 170 1.26 14.59 -2.01
C PHE A 170 1.69 15.91 -1.36
N VAL A 171 1.66 16.98 -2.16
CA VAL A 171 2.13 18.32 -1.79
C VAL A 171 1.08 19.37 -2.07
N SER A 172 1.19 20.51 -1.41
CA SER A 172 0.36 21.67 -1.67
C SER A 172 0.74 22.42 -2.95
N TYR A 173 -0.12 23.34 -3.37
CA TYR A 173 0.22 24.32 -4.40
C TYR A 173 1.47 25.15 -4.05
N THR A 174 1.69 25.46 -2.78
CA THR A 174 2.85 26.20 -2.25
C THR A 174 4.07 25.31 -1.97
N GLY A 175 3.96 24.00 -2.15
CA GLY A 175 5.05 23.02 -2.01
C GLY A 175 5.24 22.44 -0.60
N GLU A 176 4.35 22.72 0.36
CA GLU A 176 4.38 22.02 1.65
C GLU A 176 3.92 20.57 1.50
N SER A 177 4.56 19.67 2.25
CA SER A 177 4.18 18.26 2.32
C SER A 177 2.82 18.10 3.01
N LEU A 178 1.91 17.38 2.36
CA LEU A 178 0.57 17.03 2.86
C LEU A 178 0.39 15.53 3.05
N ASP A 179 1.49 14.81 3.09
CA ASP A 179 1.58 13.37 3.22
C ASP A 179 2.66 12.96 4.24
N TYR A 180 2.70 11.66 4.51
CA TYR A 180 3.77 11.05 5.30
C TYR A 180 5.00 10.67 4.45
N LYS A 181 4.81 10.44 3.14
CA LYS A 181 5.87 9.95 2.26
C LYS A 181 6.93 11.00 1.94
N ALA A 182 6.55 12.24 1.58
CA ALA A 182 7.56 13.27 1.29
C ALA A 182 8.44 13.62 2.50
N PRO A 183 7.93 13.78 3.74
CA PRO A 183 8.76 13.94 4.92
C PRO A 183 9.69 12.75 5.17
N LEU A 184 9.21 11.52 4.98
CA LEU A 184 10.02 10.31 5.12
C LEU A 184 11.19 10.31 4.13
N LEU A 185 10.94 10.55 2.84
CA LEU A 185 11.99 10.59 1.81
C LEU A 185 13.05 11.66 2.11
N LYS A 186 12.63 12.85 2.59
CA LYS A 186 13.55 13.91 3.03
C LYS A 186 14.40 13.48 4.23
N ALA A 187 13.80 12.78 5.20
CA ALA A 187 14.51 12.28 6.37
C ALA A 187 15.53 11.19 5.99
N LEU A 188 15.17 10.28 5.08
CA LEU A 188 16.06 9.25 4.57
C LEU A 188 17.27 9.84 3.84
N GLU A 189 17.07 10.87 3.02
CA GLU A 189 18.17 11.55 2.34
C GLU A 189 19.09 12.31 3.31
N ALA A 190 18.52 12.98 4.31
CA ALA A 190 19.31 13.64 5.36
C ALA A 190 20.15 12.63 6.18
N LEU A 191 19.57 11.47 6.51
CA LEU A 191 20.26 10.38 7.17
C LEU A 191 21.38 9.81 6.29
N ASN A 192 21.10 9.52 5.02
CA ASN A 192 22.08 9.04 4.05
C ASN A 192 23.30 9.96 3.97
N LYS A 193 23.08 11.27 3.76
CA LYS A 193 24.17 12.25 3.70
C LYS A 193 25.03 12.25 4.97
N SER A 194 24.39 12.32 6.12
CA SER A 194 25.09 12.38 7.42
C SER A 194 25.85 11.08 7.71
N ALA A 195 25.27 9.93 7.40
CA ALA A 195 25.89 8.63 7.60
C ALA A 195 27.09 8.43 6.66
N VAL A 196 26.99 8.83 5.39
CA VAL A 196 28.10 8.77 4.42
C VAL A 196 29.28 9.62 4.88
N GLU A 197 29.05 10.84 5.40
CA GLU A 197 30.11 11.68 5.95
C GLU A 197 30.87 10.98 7.09
N VAL A 198 30.15 10.29 7.98
CA VAL A 198 30.77 9.51 9.08
C VAL A 198 31.49 8.26 8.56
N CYS A 199 30.88 7.50 7.65
CA CYS A 199 31.48 6.30 7.07
C CYS A 199 32.82 6.60 6.37
N ASN A 200 32.94 7.76 5.73
CA ASN A 200 34.15 8.17 5.02
C ASN A 200 35.36 8.44 5.94
N PHE A 201 35.18 8.52 7.26
CA PHE A 201 36.30 8.47 8.22
C PHE A 201 36.96 7.08 8.28
N PHE A 202 36.23 6.01 7.91
CA PHE A 202 36.68 4.62 7.99
C PHE A 202 36.93 4.00 6.61
N ASP A 203 36.05 4.25 5.65
CA ASP A 203 36.18 3.79 4.26
C ASP A 203 35.67 4.85 3.28
N LYS A 204 36.59 5.39 2.46
CA LYS A 204 36.29 6.45 1.49
C LYS A 204 35.48 5.98 0.27
N ASN A 205 35.26 4.68 0.12
CA ASN A 205 34.49 4.12 -0.99
C ASN A 205 32.98 4.10 -0.72
N VAL A 206 32.56 4.42 0.51
CA VAL A 206 31.14 4.45 0.87
C VAL A 206 30.46 5.66 0.21
N THR A 207 29.54 5.41 -0.71
CA THR A 207 28.83 6.44 -1.48
C THR A 207 27.36 6.61 -1.11
N LYS A 208 26.76 5.62 -0.44
CA LYS A 208 25.35 5.64 -0.01
C LYS A 208 25.17 4.74 1.22
N VAL A 209 24.31 5.17 2.13
CA VAL A 209 23.82 4.36 3.26
C VAL A 209 22.31 4.26 3.13
N THR A 210 21.79 3.04 3.03
CA THR A 210 20.36 2.76 2.93
C THR A 210 19.87 2.12 4.23
N PRO A 211 18.97 2.78 4.98
CA PRO A 211 18.38 2.17 6.16
C PRO A 211 17.34 1.10 5.75
N THR A 212 17.16 0.11 6.61
CA THR A 212 16.15 -0.94 6.46
C THR A 212 15.16 -0.93 7.62
N LEU A 213 13.95 -1.43 7.37
CA LEU A 213 12.87 -1.56 8.35
C LEU A 213 12.22 -2.94 8.20
N GLY A 214 12.10 -3.66 9.33
CA GLY A 214 11.21 -4.81 9.47
C GLY A 214 10.14 -4.44 10.50
N TRP A 215 8.88 -4.44 10.09
CA TRP A 215 7.75 -4.13 10.96
C TRP A 215 7.07 -5.41 11.45
N GLU A 216 6.41 -5.33 12.59
CA GLU A 216 5.58 -6.39 13.17
C GLU A 216 4.16 -5.83 13.28
N GLN A 217 3.21 -6.43 12.56
CA GLN A 217 1.85 -5.94 12.46
C GLN A 217 0.91 -6.79 13.32
N GLU A 218 0.55 -6.27 14.48
CA GLU A 218 -0.49 -6.84 15.33
C GLU A 218 -1.89 -6.38 14.92
N TYR A 219 -2.88 -7.24 15.14
CA TYR A 219 -4.29 -6.96 14.86
C TYR A 219 -5.23 -7.89 15.64
N PHE A 220 -6.51 -7.48 15.74
CA PHE A 220 -7.58 -8.30 16.30
C PHE A 220 -8.55 -8.75 15.20
N VAL A 221 -9.06 -9.98 15.28
CA VAL A 221 -10.09 -10.48 14.35
C VAL A 221 -11.38 -10.74 15.11
N ILE A 222 -12.48 -10.15 14.63
CA ILE A 222 -13.81 -10.28 15.21
C ILE A 222 -14.78 -10.71 14.11
N ASP A 223 -15.67 -11.65 14.41
CA ASP A 223 -16.75 -12.05 13.49
C ASP A 223 -17.61 -10.83 13.10
N GLU A 224 -17.83 -10.65 11.80
CA GLU A 224 -18.52 -9.47 11.23
C GLU A 224 -19.90 -9.24 11.87
N ALA A 225 -20.67 -10.29 12.14
CA ALA A 225 -22.00 -10.17 12.73
C ALA A 225 -21.91 -9.68 14.19
N LEU A 226 -20.89 -10.12 14.93
CA LEU A 226 -20.61 -9.64 16.29
C LEU A 226 -20.11 -8.18 16.29
N ALA A 227 -19.25 -7.82 15.34
CA ALA A 227 -18.73 -6.47 15.19
C ALA A 227 -19.85 -5.48 14.84
N THR A 228 -20.71 -5.83 13.88
CA THR A 228 -21.85 -5.01 13.44
C THR A 228 -22.90 -4.83 14.55
N ALA A 229 -23.05 -5.84 15.41
CA ALA A 229 -23.91 -5.74 16.60
C ALA A 229 -23.33 -4.79 17.69
N ARG A 230 -22.13 -4.24 17.50
CA ARG A 230 -21.44 -3.31 18.40
C ARG A 230 -21.18 -1.96 17.70
N PRO A 231 -22.15 -1.02 17.75
CA PRO A 231 -22.00 0.29 17.10
C PRO A 231 -20.76 1.07 17.55
N ASP A 232 -20.33 0.89 18.81
CA ASP A 232 -19.13 1.53 19.34
C ASP A 232 -17.85 0.99 18.69
N LEU A 233 -17.76 -0.32 18.44
CA LEU A 233 -16.64 -0.90 17.71
C LEU A 233 -16.60 -0.38 16.26
N VAL A 234 -17.75 -0.34 15.58
CA VAL A 234 -17.85 0.13 14.18
C VAL A 234 -17.50 1.61 14.05
N GLN A 235 -17.94 2.46 14.97
CA GLN A 235 -17.75 3.91 14.87
C GLN A 235 -16.44 4.40 15.48
N CYS A 236 -15.93 3.73 16.51
CA CYS A 236 -14.77 4.20 17.26
C CYS A 236 -13.52 3.32 17.06
N GLY A 237 -13.62 2.20 16.33
CA GLY A 237 -12.53 1.23 16.21
C GLY A 237 -12.17 0.52 17.52
N ARG A 238 -12.97 0.73 18.58
CA ARG A 238 -12.73 0.17 19.91
C ARG A 238 -14.03 0.07 20.71
N THR A 239 -14.08 -0.84 21.66
CA THR A 239 -15.21 -0.91 22.60
C THR A 239 -15.15 0.26 23.59
N VAL A 240 -16.26 0.99 23.76
CA VAL A 240 -16.36 2.14 24.68
C VAL A 240 -16.90 1.72 26.05
N PHE A 241 -17.68 0.64 26.09
CA PHE A 241 -18.19 0.03 27.32
C PHE A 241 -18.24 -1.50 27.20
N GLY A 242 -18.23 -2.18 28.33
CA GLY A 242 -18.27 -3.64 28.40
C GLY A 242 -17.61 -4.12 29.68
N ALA A 243 -17.99 -5.33 30.11
CA ALA A 243 -17.23 -6.00 31.16
C ALA A 243 -15.81 -6.30 30.65
N SER A 244 -14.83 -6.21 31.54
CA SER A 244 -13.46 -6.63 31.24
C SER A 244 -13.45 -8.08 30.75
N PRO A 245 -12.54 -8.44 29.84
CA PRO A 245 -12.45 -9.81 29.36
C PRO A 245 -12.17 -10.75 30.53
N ALA A 246 -12.80 -11.93 30.54
CA ALA A 246 -12.57 -12.94 31.57
C ALA A 246 -11.12 -13.44 31.61
N LYS A 247 -10.38 -13.23 30.51
CA LYS A 247 -8.98 -13.57 30.29
C LYS A 247 -8.27 -12.36 29.68
N GLY A 248 -7.30 -11.77 30.40
CA GLY A 248 -6.44 -10.69 29.90
C GLY A 248 -5.13 -11.22 29.29
N GLN A 249 -4.08 -10.39 29.26
CA GLN A 249 -2.73 -10.76 28.78
C GLN A 249 -1.93 -11.65 29.77
N GLN A 250 -2.60 -12.51 30.52
CA GLN A 250 -2.02 -13.24 31.67
C GLN A 250 -1.79 -14.72 31.36
N LEU A 251 -2.06 -15.12 30.11
CA LEU A 251 -2.21 -16.50 29.72
C LEU A 251 -1.16 -16.86 28.67
N GLU A 252 -0.18 -17.64 29.08
CA GLU A 252 0.86 -18.22 28.22
C GLU A 252 0.31 -19.29 27.25
N ASP A 253 -0.99 -19.64 27.35
CA ASP A 253 -1.63 -20.71 26.55
C ASP A 253 -2.07 -20.25 25.15
N HIS A 254 -2.15 -18.94 24.90
CA HIS A 254 -2.59 -18.37 23.61
C HIS A 254 -1.41 -17.98 22.71
N TYR A 255 -0.31 -17.49 23.29
CA TYR A 255 0.90 -17.12 22.54
C TYR A 255 1.50 -18.37 21.87
N PHE A 256 1.64 -18.33 20.54
CA PHE A 256 2.00 -19.49 19.71
C PHE A 256 1.08 -20.72 19.85
N GLY A 257 -0.14 -20.55 20.34
CA GLY A 257 -1.18 -21.59 20.35
C GLY A 257 -1.64 -21.97 18.93
N SER A 258 -2.54 -22.95 18.83
CA SER A 258 -3.15 -23.31 17.53
C SER A 258 -4.06 -22.19 17.02
N ILE A 259 -3.92 -21.81 15.75
CA ILE A 259 -4.75 -20.78 15.11
C ILE A 259 -6.11 -21.40 14.73
N PRO A 260 -7.25 -20.78 15.10
CA PRO A 260 -8.58 -21.26 14.68
C PRO A 260 -8.70 -21.33 13.15
N GLU A 261 -9.34 -22.38 12.62
CA GLU A 261 -9.38 -22.67 11.18
C GLU A 261 -9.95 -21.51 10.34
N ARG A 262 -11.02 -20.84 10.82
CA ARG A 262 -11.59 -19.65 10.17
C ARG A 262 -10.59 -18.50 10.06
N VAL A 263 -9.79 -18.28 11.11
CA VAL A 263 -8.76 -17.22 11.11
C VAL A 263 -7.58 -17.64 10.24
N TYR A 264 -7.21 -18.91 10.26
CA TYR A 264 -6.18 -19.44 9.38
C TYR A 264 -6.56 -19.28 7.90
N ALA A 265 -7.83 -19.49 7.53
CA ALA A 265 -8.33 -19.24 6.18
C ALA A 265 -8.21 -17.75 5.80
N PHE A 266 -8.61 -16.83 6.69
CA PHE A 266 -8.40 -15.39 6.52
C PHE A 266 -6.90 -15.06 6.33
N MET A 267 -6.03 -15.62 7.18
CA MET A 267 -4.58 -15.41 7.06
C MET A 267 -4.01 -15.91 5.74
N ARG A 268 -4.51 -17.05 5.26
CA ARG A 268 -4.10 -17.62 3.98
C ARG A 268 -4.57 -16.81 2.78
N ASP A 269 -5.63 -16.03 2.93
CA ASP A 269 -6.21 -15.20 1.89
C ASP A 269 -5.42 -13.90 1.73
N TYR A 270 -5.30 -13.10 2.81
CA TYR A 270 -4.53 -11.85 2.77
C TYR A 270 -3.05 -12.11 2.42
N GLU A 271 -2.47 -13.24 2.85
CA GLU A 271 -1.10 -13.61 2.46
C GLU A 271 -0.95 -13.78 0.95
N GLN A 272 -1.95 -14.38 0.27
CA GLN A 272 -1.87 -14.58 -1.17
C GLN A 272 -1.88 -13.25 -1.91
N GLU A 273 -2.75 -12.33 -1.52
CA GLU A 273 -2.78 -10.99 -2.08
C GLU A 273 -1.50 -10.20 -1.76
N ALA A 274 -1.02 -10.28 -0.51
CA ALA A 274 0.25 -9.67 -0.11
C ALA A 274 1.43 -10.18 -0.96
N TYR A 275 1.51 -11.50 -1.22
CA TYR A 275 2.54 -12.05 -2.09
C TYR A 275 2.42 -11.55 -3.52
N LYS A 276 1.21 -11.47 -4.10
CA LYS A 276 1.02 -10.90 -5.45
C LYS A 276 1.52 -9.46 -5.54
N LEU A 277 1.34 -8.69 -4.47
CA LEU A 277 1.79 -7.31 -4.30
C LEU A 277 3.29 -7.20 -3.94
N GLY A 278 4.00 -8.32 -3.80
CA GLY A 278 5.43 -8.33 -3.52
C GLY A 278 5.79 -8.15 -2.04
N ILE A 279 4.82 -8.13 -1.13
CA ILE A 279 5.04 -8.02 0.31
C ILE A 279 5.63 -9.34 0.81
N PRO A 280 6.86 -9.37 1.38
CA PRO A 280 7.56 -10.60 1.70
C PRO A 280 7.22 -11.12 3.10
N LEU A 281 5.92 -11.37 3.37
CA LEU A 281 5.45 -11.95 4.64
C LEU A 281 6.19 -13.26 4.95
N ARG A 282 6.62 -13.41 6.21
CA ARG A 282 7.45 -14.53 6.64
C ARG A 282 6.87 -15.28 7.84
N THR A 283 6.35 -14.56 8.81
CA THR A 283 5.83 -15.10 10.07
C THR A 283 4.39 -14.65 10.29
N ARG A 284 3.63 -15.52 10.94
CA ARG A 284 2.32 -15.23 11.51
C ARG A 284 2.08 -16.07 12.75
N HIS A 285 1.39 -15.55 13.74
CA HIS A 285 1.02 -16.29 14.95
C HIS A 285 -0.14 -15.65 15.71
N ASN A 286 -0.64 -16.39 16.70
CA ASN A 286 -1.45 -15.84 17.78
C ASN A 286 -0.57 -14.96 18.68
N GLU A 287 -1.17 -13.87 19.16
CA GLU A 287 -0.59 -13.01 20.20
C GLU A 287 -1.13 -13.36 21.60
N VAL A 288 -0.74 -12.62 22.64
CA VAL A 288 -1.12 -12.92 24.02
C VAL A 288 -2.62 -12.76 24.29
N ALA A 289 -3.28 -11.76 23.71
CA ALA A 289 -4.71 -11.53 23.97
C ALA A 289 -5.62 -12.44 23.11
N PRO A 290 -6.83 -12.79 23.59
CA PRO A 290 -7.78 -13.57 22.80
C PRO A 290 -8.11 -12.87 21.47
N ALA A 291 -8.03 -13.64 20.38
CA ALA A 291 -8.27 -13.16 19.02
C ALA A 291 -7.34 -12.01 18.56
N GLN A 292 -6.18 -11.86 19.21
CA GLN A 292 -5.06 -11.05 18.76
C GLN A 292 -4.10 -11.93 17.96
N PHE A 293 -3.55 -11.38 16.88
CA PHE A 293 -2.63 -12.05 15.99
C PHE A 293 -1.55 -11.07 15.52
N GLU A 294 -0.47 -11.62 14.99
CA GLU A 294 0.63 -10.86 14.41
C GLU A 294 1.04 -11.47 13.06
N CYS A 295 1.51 -10.62 12.14
CA CYS A 295 2.35 -11.05 11.03
C CYS A 295 3.54 -10.10 10.81
N ALA A 296 4.64 -10.64 10.29
CA ALA A 296 5.84 -9.85 9.98
C ALA A 296 6.50 -10.31 8.67
N PRO A 297 7.03 -9.38 7.85
CA PRO A 297 7.78 -9.69 6.65
C PRO A 297 9.28 -9.77 6.92
N ILE A 298 10.03 -10.10 5.88
CA ILE A 298 11.46 -9.82 5.83
C ILE A 298 11.66 -8.30 5.79
N PHE A 299 12.71 -7.77 6.45
CA PHE A 299 13.02 -6.35 6.39
C PHE A 299 13.32 -5.88 4.96
N GLU A 300 12.96 -4.65 4.65
CA GLU A 300 13.15 -4.01 3.35
C GLU A 300 13.75 -2.60 3.51
N GLU A 301 14.11 -1.93 2.40
CA GLU A 301 14.45 -0.50 2.46
C GLU A 301 13.26 0.29 3.05
N VAL A 302 13.53 1.23 3.95
CA VAL A 302 12.49 1.88 4.77
C VAL A 302 11.30 2.41 3.95
N ASN A 303 11.55 3.05 2.80
CA ASN A 303 10.48 3.60 1.97
C ASN A 303 9.50 2.51 1.47
N ILE A 304 10.05 1.37 1.01
CA ILE A 304 9.27 0.21 0.55
C ILE A 304 8.59 -0.47 1.73
N ALA A 305 9.30 -0.65 2.84
CA ALA A 305 8.75 -1.31 4.02
C ALA A 305 7.52 -0.58 4.57
N VAL A 306 7.54 0.75 4.58
CA VAL A 306 6.40 1.58 4.99
C VAL A 306 5.24 1.45 3.99
N ASP A 307 5.51 1.56 2.68
CA ASP A 307 4.48 1.37 1.65
C ASP A 307 3.82 -0.01 1.75
N HIS A 308 4.62 -1.06 1.92
CA HIS A 308 4.15 -2.45 2.07
C HIS A 308 3.35 -2.65 3.36
N ASN A 309 3.73 -2.04 4.48
CA ASN A 309 2.93 -2.13 5.71
C ASN A 309 1.56 -1.47 5.52
N THR A 310 1.54 -0.28 4.92
CA THR A 310 0.27 0.42 4.65
C THR A 310 -0.60 -0.37 3.67
N LEU A 311 0.00 -0.91 2.61
CA LEU A 311 -0.71 -1.73 1.64
C LEU A 311 -1.22 -3.05 2.26
N LEU A 312 -0.48 -3.65 3.19
CA LEU A 312 -0.97 -4.81 3.94
C LEU A 312 -2.25 -4.44 4.71
N MET A 313 -2.29 -3.28 5.38
CA MET A 313 -3.48 -2.84 6.11
C MET A 313 -4.70 -2.63 5.19
N ASP A 314 -4.49 -2.22 3.93
CA ASP A 314 -5.58 -2.09 2.94
C ASP A 314 -6.06 -3.46 2.42
N VAL A 315 -5.18 -4.48 2.43
CA VAL A 315 -5.50 -5.86 2.02
C VAL A 315 -6.27 -6.62 3.12
N MET A 316 -6.02 -6.29 4.39
CA MET A 316 -6.63 -6.94 5.56
C MET A 316 -8.06 -6.48 5.84
#